data_AF-A0A022RE81-F1
#
_entry.id   AF-A0A022RE81-F1
#
_cell.length_a   1.000
_cell.length_b   1.000
_cell.length_c   1.000
_cell.angle_alpha   90.00
_cell.angle_beta   90.00
_cell.angle_gamma   90.00
#
_symmetry.space_group_name_H-M   'P 1'
#
loop_
_entity.id
_entity.type
_entity.pdbx_description
1 polymer ?
#
loop_
_entity_poly.entity_id
_entity_poly.type
_entity_poly.pdbx_seq_one_letter_code
_entity_poly.pdbx_strand_id
1 'polypeptide(L)'
;MRISSSAVTAVSGITYDRDSIEHWLFDTHHTICPVTKQPLLTNSDFLITPNHTLRRLIQAWSTVNSPYAAASGGGQCIPTPKTPVTKSYVANLVRKLRIPSLQMKTLEKLEALAAEMNERNRVCMVEAGLAEESNNGLEVALSILYTARVWIYSTDENDDEIIMDSLMWVFGLTDGESSAKLKLHASHVLKSVVKNSNPRLLERLKPDFFRNIGSYLRGGDNINALLYVFSEACKWGRNRAAMVEAGVVFDLVEVELRRSPAAAPEKRTTELVLGVIHQLCSCAEGRAQLLSHAAGVAVVTRRMLKVSPAADERAVMIVWLISKHSATSGVVTEMLRVGTVAKLCMVMQANCGTHLKEKARDILRAHCTVWKDSPCVEVATLTRFTR
;
A
#
# COMPACT_ATOMS: atom_id res chain seq x y z
N MET A 1 15.69 44.57 1.79
CA MET A 1 15.94 43.99 0.45
C MET A 1 16.25 42.51 0.66
N ARG A 2 15.34 41.59 0.27
CA ARG A 2 15.62 40.15 0.33
C ARG A 2 16.58 39.82 -0.82
N ILE A 3 17.76 39.33 -0.50
CA ILE A 3 18.75 38.91 -1.49
C ILE A 3 18.38 37.48 -1.89
N SER A 4 18.06 37.28 -3.17
CA SER A 4 17.74 35.95 -3.71
C SER A 4 18.96 35.04 -3.63
N SER A 5 18.79 33.86 -3.05
CA SER A 5 19.83 32.82 -2.95
C SER A 5 20.02 32.05 -4.27
N SER A 6 19.11 32.21 -5.23
CA SER A 6 19.08 31.46 -6.48
C SER A 6 18.66 32.34 -7.66
N ALA A 7 19.55 33.25 -8.09
CA ALA A 7 19.29 34.17 -9.19
C ALA A 7 19.39 33.48 -10.56
N VAL A 8 18.39 33.72 -11.42
CA VAL A 8 18.30 33.12 -12.75
C VAL A 8 17.79 34.12 -13.79
N THR A 9 18.31 34.05 -15.01
CA THR A 9 18.00 34.96 -16.12
C THR A 9 17.04 34.28 -17.11
N ALA A 10 15.89 34.89 -17.35
CA ALA A 10 14.96 34.45 -18.39
C ALA A 10 15.47 34.85 -19.80
N VAL A 11 14.92 34.23 -20.85
CA VAL A 11 15.22 34.57 -22.26
C VAL A 11 14.99 36.06 -22.57
N SER A 12 14.10 36.72 -21.84
CA SER A 12 13.87 38.17 -21.92
C SER A 12 15.01 39.03 -21.38
N GLY A 13 16.10 38.43 -20.89
CA GLY A 13 17.26 39.12 -20.31
C GLY A 13 17.07 39.62 -18.88
N ILE A 14 15.90 39.42 -18.28
CA ILE A 14 15.61 39.83 -16.91
C ILE A 14 16.01 38.73 -15.93
N THR A 15 16.67 39.13 -14.84
CA THR A 15 17.05 38.22 -13.75
C THR A 15 15.98 38.22 -12.66
N TYR A 16 15.53 37.03 -12.29
CA TYR A 16 14.55 36.77 -11.25
C TYR A 16 15.14 35.89 -10.16
N ASP A 17 14.46 35.89 -9.01
CA ASP A 17 14.58 34.81 -8.04
C ASP A 17 13.97 33.52 -8.61
N ARG A 18 14.69 32.40 -8.51
CA ARG A 18 14.28 31.12 -9.13
C ARG A 18 12.89 30.69 -8.71
N ASP A 19 12.62 30.67 -7.40
CA ASP A 19 11.36 30.16 -6.87
C ASP A 19 10.18 31.02 -7.38
N SER A 20 10.40 32.33 -7.48
CA SER A 20 9.40 33.29 -7.96
C SER A 20 9.05 33.11 -9.44
N ILE A 21 10.04 32.89 -10.31
CA ILE A 21 9.80 32.73 -11.75
C ILE A 21 9.31 31.32 -12.09
N GLU A 22 9.74 30.30 -11.33
CA GLU A 22 9.22 28.94 -11.47
C GLU A 22 7.75 28.87 -11.07
N HIS A 23 7.35 29.44 -9.93
CA HIS A 23 5.94 29.54 -9.55
C HIS A 23 5.10 30.30 -10.59
N TRP A 24 5.63 31.38 -11.17
CA TRP A 24 4.92 32.11 -12.24
C TRP A 24 4.70 31.26 -13.50
N LEU A 25 5.69 30.47 -13.92
CA LEU A 25 5.61 29.69 -15.14
C LEU A 25 4.82 28.39 -14.98
N PHE A 26 5.02 27.70 -13.86
CA PHE A 26 4.50 26.35 -13.65
C PHE A 26 3.16 26.34 -12.90
N ASP A 27 2.99 27.12 -11.82
CA ASP A 27 1.76 27.09 -11.02
C ASP A 27 0.63 27.94 -11.62
N THR A 28 0.97 28.96 -12.43
CA THR A 28 -0.02 29.89 -12.99
C THR A 28 -0.20 29.81 -14.51
N HIS A 29 0.49 28.87 -15.18
CA HIS A 29 0.44 28.65 -16.64
C HIS A 29 0.65 29.91 -17.51
N HIS A 30 1.33 30.93 -17.00
CA HIS A 30 1.58 32.16 -17.76
C HIS A 30 2.78 31.96 -18.72
N THR A 31 2.57 32.25 -20.00
CA THR A 31 3.61 32.18 -21.05
C THR A 31 4.25 33.54 -21.35
N ILE A 32 4.06 34.52 -20.45
CA ILE A 32 4.47 35.91 -20.65
C ILE A 32 5.41 36.35 -19.53
N CYS A 33 6.50 37.01 -19.90
CA CYS A 33 7.45 37.61 -18.98
C CYS A 33 6.77 38.73 -18.16
N PRO A 34 6.85 38.70 -16.81
CA PRO A 34 6.17 39.67 -15.95
C PRO A 34 6.55 41.13 -16.21
N VAL A 35 7.80 41.37 -16.62
CA VAL A 35 8.37 42.72 -16.75
C VAL A 35 8.33 43.20 -18.19
N THR A 36 8.82 42.40 -19.13
CA THR A 36 8.92 42.83 -20.53
C THR A 36 7.64 42.60 -21.32
N LYS A 37 6.66 41.87 -20.76
CA LYS A 37 5.44 41.43 -21.43
C LYS A 37 5.68 40.64 -22.73
N GLN A 38 6.89 40.12 -22.91
CA GLN A 38 7.24 39.30 -24.08
C GLN A 38 6.91 37.82 -23.83
N PRO A 39 6.54 37.06 -24.88
CA PRO A 39 6.29 35.63 -24.77
C PRO A 39 7.58 34.87 -24.43
N LEU A 40 7.50 33.99 -23.44
CA LEU A 40 8.57 33.05 -23.05
C LEU A 40 8.29 31.72 -23.76
N LEU A 41 9.19 31.29 -24.65
CA LEU A 41 9.01 30.11 -25.51
C LEU A 41 8.89 28.82 -24.70
N THR A 42 7.70 28.24 -24.62
CA THR A 42 7.31 27.14 -23.73
C THR A 42 8.02 25.79 -23.98
N ASN A 43 8.79 25.63 -25.06
CA ASN A 43 9.23 24.33 -25.58
C ASN A 43 10.74 24.03 -25.45
N SER A 44 11.46 24.56 -24.45
CA SER A 44 12.84 24.12 -24.24
C SER A 44 13.31 24.15 -22.79
N ASP A 45 14.13 23.14 -22.44
CA ASP A 45 14.91 22.98 -21.20
C ASP A 45 15.78 24.21 -20.83
N PHE A 46 15.82 25.25 -21.68
CA PHE A 46 16.71 26.41 -21.60
C PHE A 46 15.99 27.73 -21.29
N LEU A 47 14.73 27.71 -20.82
CA LEU A 47 13.95 28.93 -20.57
C LEU A 47 14.60 29.89 -19.54
N ILE A 48 15.41 29.34 -18.63
CA ILE A 48 15.96 30.04 -17.48
C ILE A 48 17.43 29.64 -17.32
N THR A 49 18.34 30.60 -17.49
CA THR A 49 19.80 30.39 -17.39
C THR A 49 20.30 30.87 -16.02
N PRO A 50 21.06 30.07 -15.25
CA PRO A 50 21.62 30.54 -13.98
C PRO A 50 22.53 31.77 -14.15
N ASN A 51 22.31 32.83 -13.36
CA ASN A 51 23.15 34.03 -13.41
C ASN A 51 24.35 33.87 -12.46
N HIS A 52 25.40 33.21 -12.95
CA HIS A 52 26.60 32.93 -12.17
C HIS A 52 27.36 34.19 -11.75
N THR A 53 27.34 35.25 -12.55
CA THR A 53 28.00 36.53 -12.24
C THR A 53 27.34 37.21 -11.05
N LEU A 54 26.01 37.37 -11.08
CA LEU A 54 25.26 37.96 -9.98
C LEU A 54 25.39 37.12 -8.71
N ARG A 55 25.38 35.79 -8.85
CA ARG A 55 25.59 34.88 -7.72
C ARG A 55 26.97 35.06 -7.06
N ARG A 56 28.04 35.16 -7.86
CA ARG A 56 29.39 35.43 -7.33
C ARG A 56 29.48 36.78 -6.65
N LEU A 57 28.81 37.81 -7.18
CA LEU A 57 28.74 39.13 -6.56
C LEU A 57 27.97 39.09 -5.24
N ILE A 58 26.84 38.38 -5.16
CA ILE A 58 26.07 38.19 -3.93
C ILE A 58 26.89 37.44 -2.89
N GLN A 59 27.59 36.37 -3.28
CA GLN A 59 28.46 35.62 -2.39
C GLN A 59 29.63 36.49 -1.87
N ALA A 60 30.31 37.22 -2.75
CA ALA A 60 31.39 38.12 -2.38
C ALA A 60 30.92 39.26 -1.47
N TRP A 61 29.75 39.84 -1.76
CA TRP A 61 29.15 40.88 -0.92
C TRP A 61 28.77 40.33 0.46
N SER A 62 28.19 39.13 0.51
CA SER A 62 27.82 38.46 1.76
C SER A 62 29.04 38.12 2.62
N THR A 63 30.20 37.82 2.01
CA THR A 63 31.44 37.59 2.77
C THR A 63 32.03 38.87 3.36
N VAL A 64 31.82 40.02 2.72
CA VAL A 64 32.37 41.32 3.15
C VAL A 64 31.46 42.04 4.15
N ASN A 65 30.14 41.92 4.00
CA ASN A 65 29.15 42.71 4.75
C ASN A 65 28.38 41.92 5.82
N SER A 66 28.91 40.78 6.28
CA SER A 66 28.31 40.01 7.37
C SER A 66 29.12 40.06 8.68
N PRO A 67 29.39 41.25 9.28
CA PRO A 67 30.13 41.37 10.53
C PRO A 67 29.34 40.93 11.78
N TYR A 68 28.06 40.55 11.66
CA TYR A 68 27.23 40.05 12.77
C TYR A 68 27.08 38.52 12.83
N ALA A 69 27.65 37.77 11.88
CA ALA A 69 27.54 36.31 11.83
C ALA A 69 28.69 35.55 12.51
N ALA A 70 29.68 36.27 13.07
CA ALA A 70 30.83 35.65 13.74
C ALA A 70 30.58 35.28 15.22
N ALA A 71 29.47 35.72 15.83
CA ALA A 71 29.16 35.47 17.24
C ALA A 71 28.18 34.31 17.48
N SER A 72 27.74 33.60 16.44
CA SER A 72 26.87 32.42 16.56
C SER A 72 27.26 31.45 15.45
N GLY A 73 27.89 30.33 15.78
CA GLY A 73 28.44 29.37 14.81
C GLY A 73 27.41 28.87 13.79
N GLY A 74 27.35 29.55 12.64
CA GLY A 74 26.37 29.25 11.61
C GLY A 74 26.32 30.30 10.49
N GLY A 75 27.45 30.64 9.89
CA GLY A 75 27.45 31.35 8.61
C GLY A 75 26.90 30.43 7.52
N GLN A 76 25.61 30.54 7.19
CA GLN A 76 25.00 29.76 6.12
C GLN A 76 25.65 30.14 4.77
N CYS A 77 26.61 29.35 4.32
CA CYS A 77 27.01 29.33 2.93
C CYS A 77 25.79 28.92 2.09
N ILE A 78 25.38 29.77 1.15
CA ILE A 78 24.32 29.43 0.18
C ILE A 78 24.74 28.14 -0.55
N PRO A 79 24.03 27.01 -0.38
CA PRO A 79 24.43 25.74 -0.98
C PRO A 79 24.52 25.87 -2.50
N THR A 80 25.47 25.15 -3.11
CA THR A 80 25.46 24.93 -4.56
C THR A 80 24.17 24.20 -4.94
N PRO A 81 23.29 24.79 -5.77
CA PRO A 81 22.15 24.04 -6.28
C PRO A 81 22.69 22.85 -7.05
N LYS A 82 22.23 21.66 -6.70
CA LYS A 82 22.52 20.42 -7.41
C LYS A 82 22.19 20.62 -8.90
N THR A 83 23.01 20.06 -9.77
CA THR A 83 22.87 20.15 -11.23
C THR A 83 21.44 19.74 -11.60
N PRO A 84 20.68 20.59 -12.34
CA PRO A 84 19.31 20.26 -12.70
C PRO A 84 19.29 18.99 -13.55
N VAL A 85 18.37 18.09 -13.21
CA VAL A 85 18.16 16.82 -13.91
C VAL A 85 17.69 17.16 -15.33
N THR A 86 18.46 16.74 -16.34
CA THR A 86 18.15 17.00 -17.76
C THR A 86 17.38 15.84 -18.37
N LYS A 87 16.48 16.09 -19.32
CA LYS A 87 15.75 15.06 -20.09
C LYS A 87 16.67 13.97 -20.67
N SER A 88 17.82 14.36 -21.20
CA SER A 88 18.84 13.45 -21.75
C SER A 88 19.47 12.53 -20.72
N TYR A 89 19.57 12.96 -19.45
CA TYR A 89 20.09 12.14 -18.36
C TYR A 89 19.08 11.07 -17.96
N VAL A 90 17.80 11.43 -17.86
CA VAL A 90 16.73 10.46 -17.58
C VAL A 90 16.60 9.47 -18.73
N ALA A 91 16.55 9.92 -19.99
CA ALA A 91 16.48 9.04 -21.16
C ALA A 91 17.65 8.02 -21.21
N ASN A 92 18.85 8.44 -20.80
CA ASN A 92 19.99 7.53 -20.67
C ASN A 92 19.84 6.50 -19.53
N LEU A 93 19.22 6.89 -18.41
CA LEU A 93 18.89 5.95 -17.34
C LEU A 93 17.82 4.94 -17.81
N VAL A 94 16.79 5.39 -18.52
CA VAL A 94 15.77 4.51 -19.13
C VAL A 94 16.42 3.50 -20.08
N ARG A 95 17.35 3.94 -20.94
CA ARG A 95 18.10 3.06 -21.83
C ARG A 95 18.94 2.03 -21.06
N LYS A 96 19.49 2.39 -19.90
CA LYS A 96 20.25 1.47 -19.02
C LYS A 96 19.36 0.44 -18.31
N LEU A 97 18.06 0.68 -18.16
CA LEU A 97 17.11 -0.33 -17.66
C LEU A 97 16.96 -1.53 -18.61
N ARG A 98 17.34 -1.40 -19.89
CA ARG A 98 17.37 -2.52 -20.85
C ARG A 98 18.55 -3.49 -20.62
N ILE A 99 19.46 -3.20 -19.69
CA ILE A 99 20.64 -4.02 -19.39
C ILE A 99 20.44 -4.73 -18.03
N PRO A 100 20.26 -6.07 -17.98
CA PRO A 100 19.91 -6.80 -16.76
C PRO A 100 20.89 -6.59 -15.60
N SER A 101 22.19 -6.48 -15.87
CA SER A 101 23.23 -6.27 -14.84
C SER A 101 23.24 -4.86 -14.24
N LEU A 102 22.59 -3.89 -14.88
CA LEU A 102 22.57 -2.48 -14.47
C LEU A 102 21.20 -2.03 -13.95
N GLN A 103 20.17 -2.86 -14.06
CA GLN A 103 18.79 -2.50 -13.67
C GLN A 103 18.70 -2.02 -12.21
N MET A 104 19.20 -2.80 -11.24
CA MET A 104 19.08 -2.44 -9.82
C MET A 104 19.79 -1.11 -9.48
N LYS A 105 21.04 -0.94 -9.94
CA LYS A 105 21.80 0.31 -9.74
C LYS A 105 21.19 1.51 -10.47
N THR A 106 20.45 1.27 -11.55
CA THR A 106 19.79 2.33 -12.33
C THR A 106 18.45 2.71 -11.68
N LEU A 107 17.72 1.73 -11.13
CA LEU A 107 16.51 1.93 -10.34
C LEU A 107 16.80 2.70 -9.04
N GLU A 108 17.87 2.36 -8.30
CA GLU A 108 18.31 3.11 -7.11
C GLU A 108 18.61 4.59 -7.43
N LYS A 109 19.17 4.85 -8.62
CA LYS A 109 19.44 6.23 -9.07
C LYS A 109 18.16 6.95 -9.48
N LEU A 110 17.23 6.27 -10.15
CA LEU A 110 15.91 6.84 -10.48
C LEU A 110 15.09 7.10 -9.20
N GLU A 111 15.20 6.23 -8.19
CA GLU A 111 14.62 6.40 -6.86
C GLU A 111 15.18 7.65 -6.16
N ALA A 112 16.51 7.81 -6.14
CA ALA A 112 17.13 9.01 -5.56
C ALA A 112 16.67 10.30 -6.25
N LEU A 113 16.46 10.27 -7.57
CA LEU A 113 15.97 11.41 -8.35
C LEU A 113 14.48 11.71 -8.10
N ALA A 114 13.66 10.67 -7.90
CA ALA A 114 12.25 10.80 -7.56
C ALA A 114 12.03 11.25 -6.11
N ALA A 115 12.87 10.77 -5.18
CA ALA A 115 12.83 11.12 -3.76
C ALA A 115 13.23 12.57 -3.49
N GLU A 116 13.95 13.22 -4.40
CA GLU A 116 14.31 14.64 -4.32
C GLU A 116 13.13 15.60 -4.56
N MET A 117 11.90 15.09 -4.79
CA MET A 117 10.62 15.80 -4.67
C MET A 117 10.57 17.17 -5.38
N ASN A 118 11.14 17.22 -6.59
CA ASN A 118 11.09 18.39 -7.47
C ASN A 118 10.15 18.10 -8.64
N GLU A 119 9.13 18.94 -8.84
CA GLU A 119 8.15 18.83 -9.92
C GLU A 119 8.81 18.81 -11.32
N ARG A 120 9.98 19.46 -11.45
CA ARG A 120 10.79 19.45 -12.67
C ARG A 120 11.38 18.08 -13.01
N ASN A 121 11.77 17.30 -11.99
CA ASN A 121 12.24 15.93 -12.17
C ASN A 121 11.09 15.03 -12.66
N ARG A 122 9.87 15.27 -12.16
CA ARG A 122 8.66 14.53 -12.57
C ARG A 122 8.30 14.79 -14.02
N VAL A 123 8.24 16.05 -14.43
CA VAL A 123 7.97 16.44 -15.83
C VAL A 123 9.04 15.90 -16.77
N CYS A 124 10.33 16.01 -16.41
CA CYS A 124 11.44 15.43 -17.20
C CYS A 124 11.36 13.91 -17.33
N MET A 125 10.85 13.20 -16.32
CA MET A 125 10.68 11.74 -16.37
C MET A 125 9.54 11.33 -17.31
N VAL A 126 8.42 12.04 -17.29
CA VAL A 126 7.28 11.79 -18.19
C VAL A 126 7.65 12.12 -19.64
N GLU A 127 8.26 13.27 -19.89
CA GLU A 127 8.64 13.72 -21.24
C GLU A 127 9.78 12.90 -21.88
N ALA A 128 10.56 12.16 -21.09
CA ALA A 128 11.66 11.31 -21.58
C ALA A 128 11.19 9.97 -22.18
N GLY A 129 9.87 9.75 -22.32
CA GLY A 129 9.32 8.59 -23.03
C GLY A 129 9.30 7.31 -22.19
N LEU A 130 9.21 7.43 -20.86
CA LEU A 130 9.07 6.28 -19.97
C LEU A 130 7.82 5.42 -20.23
N ALA A 131 6.80 5.99 -20.90
CA ALA A 131 5.53 5.34 -21.19
C ALA A 131 5.43 4.65 -22.57
N GLU A 132 6.19 5.08 -23.60
CA GLU A 132 5.87 4.70 -25.00
C GLU A 132 6.87 3.75 -25.69
N GLU A 133 8.06 3.52 -25.15
CA GLU A 133 9.19 2.98 -25.95
C GLU A 133 9.69 1.58 -25.50
N SER A 134 8.80 0.61 -25.24
CA SER A 134 9.24 -0.78 -25.00
C SER A 134 8.12 -1.83 -25.03
N ASN A 135 8.37 -2.99 -25.65
CA ASN A 135 7.62 -4.24 -25.43
C ASN A 135 7.70 -4.75 -23.97
N ASN A 136 8.53 -4.10 -23.14
CA ASN A 136 8.69 -4.25 -21.69
C ASN A 136 8.25 -2.96 -20.94
N GLY A 137 7.51 -2.08 -21.62
CA GLY A 137 7.14 -0.74 -21.13
C GLY A 137 6.23 -0.79 -19.91
N LEU A 138 5.36 -1.79 -19.84
CA LEU A 138 4.49 -2.02 -18.68
C LEU A 138 5.28 -2.41 -17.42
N GLU A 139 6.30 -3.26 -17.55
CA GLU A 139 7.16 -3.64 -16.42
C GLU A 139 7.95 -2.44 -15.93
N VAL A 140 8.54 -1.68 -16.85
CA VAL A 140 9.27 -0.45 -16.52
C VAL A 140 8.34 0.60 -15.90
N ALA A 141 7.16 0.82 -16.46
CA ALA A 141 6.17 1.77 -15.95
C ALA A 141 5.67 1.38 -14.54
N LEU A 142 5.33 0.11 -14.32
CA LEU A 142 4.92 -0.39 -13.00
C LEU A 142 6.06 -0.33 -11.99
N SER A 143 7.29 -0.67 -12.39
CA SER A 143 8.47 -0.50 -11.54
C SER A 143 8.70 0.96 -11.19
N ILE A 144 8.48 1.90 -12.11
CA ILE A 144 8.60 3.33 -11.82
C ILE A 144 7.50 3.81 -10.89
N LEU A 145 6.24 3.44 -11.13
CA LEU A 145 5.13 3.79 -10.24
C LEU A 145 5.34 3.21 -8.84
N TYR A 146 5.83 1.98 -8.75
CA TYR A 146 6.19 1.33 -7.49
C TYR A 146 7.34 2.05 -6.77
N THR A 147 8.47 2.25 -7.47
CA THR A 147 9.71 2.77 -6.89
C THR A 147 9.64 4.27 -6.63
N ALA A 148 9.13 5.04 -7.58
CA ALA A 148 9.01 6.49 -7.46
C ALA A 148 7.85 6.91 -6.53
N ARG A 149 6.94 5.98 -6.19
CA ARG A 149 5.67 6.25 -5.48
C ARG A 149 4.93 7.45 -6.07
N VAL A 150 5.10 7.68 -7.36
CA VAL A 150 4.54 8.83 -8.08
C VAL A 150 3.06 8.54 -8.23
N TRP A 151 2.28 9.13 -7.34
CA TRP A 151 0.88 9.38 -7.59
C TRP A 151 0.81 10.58 -8.53
N ILE A 152 0.39 10.34 -9.76
CA ILE A 152 -0.25 11.38 -10.55
C ILE A 152 -1.57 11.60 -9.83
N TYR A 153 -1.76 12.76 -9.21
CA TYR A 153 -3.11 13.13 -8.78
C TYR A 153 -3.93 13.17 -10.07
N SER A 154 -4.79 12.18 -10.28
CA SER A 154 -5.85 12.37 -11.26
C SER A 154 -6.83 13.37 -10.66
N THR A 155 -7.11 14.40 -11.42
CA THR A 155 -8.17 15.37 -11.13
C THR A 155 -9.55 14.84 -11.55
N ASP A 156 -9.64 13.64 -12.15
CA ASP A 156 -10.86 13.08 -12.75
C ASP A 156 -11.18 11.67 -12.20
N GLU A 157 -12.45 11.40 -11.87
CA GLU A 157 -12.92 10.09 -11.42
C GLU A 157 -12.71 9.00 -12.50
N ASN A 158 -12.62 9.39 -13.78
CA ASN A 158 -12.47 8.46 -14.91
C ASN A 158 -11.07 7.82 -14.99
N ASP A 159 -10.00 8.52 -14.57
CA ASP A 159 -8.64 7.97 -14.70
C ASP A 159 -8.38 6.86 -13.65
N ASP A 160 -8.96 6.99 -12.46
CA ASP A 160 -8.85 5.99 -11.40
C ASP A 160 -9.47 4.64 -11.84
N GLU A 161 -10.60 4.67 -12.55
CA GLU A 161 -11.24 3.46 -13.10
C GLU A 161 -10.35 2.83 -14.19
N ILE A 162 -9.78 3.64 -15.08
CA ILE A 162 -8.85 3.17 -16.13
C ILE A 162 -7.59 2.53 -15.51
N ILE A 163 -7.03 3.13 -14.47
CA ILE A 163 -5.86 2.60 -13.76
C ILE A 163 -6.22 1.26 -13.09
N MET A 164 -7.38 1.18 -12.44
CA MET A 164 -7.85 -0.05 -11.80
C MET A 164 -8.04 -1.19 -12.82
N ASP A 165 -8.69 -0.91 -13.95
CA ASP A 165 -8.88 -1.89 -15.03
C ASP A 165 -7.55 -2.35 -15.63
N SER A 166 -6.61 -1.42 -15.81
CA SER A 166 -5.25 -1.74 -16.28
C SER A 166 -4.50 -2.65 -15.31
N LEU A 167 -4.60 -2.38 -14.00
CA LEU A 167 -4.02 -3.23 -12.97
C LEU A 167 -4.71 -4.60 -12.92
N MET A 168 -6.02 -4.67 -13.09
CA MET A 168 -6.76 -5.94 -13.13
C MET A 168 -6.37 -6.80 -14.32
N TRP A 169 -6.10 -6.19 -15.47
CA TRP A 169 -5.55 -6.89 -16.62
C TRP A 169 -4.19 -7.55 -16.29
N VAL A 170 -3.31 -6.87 -15.54
CA VAL A 170 -2.02 -7.43 -15.11
C VAL A 170 -2.20 -8.68 -14.24
N PHE A 171 -3.19 -8.69 -13.34
CA PHE A 171 -3.48 -9.88 -12.52
C PHE A 171 -4.06 -11.03 -13.36
N GLY A 172 -4.68 -10.74 -14.50
CA GLY A 172 -5.18 -11.72 -15.46
C GLY A 172 -4.11 -12.35 -16.38
N LEU A 173 -2.87 -11.86 -16.36
CA LEU A 173 -1.78 -12.44 -17.15
C LEU A 173 -1.44 -13.85 -16.67
N THR A 174 -1.14 -14.75 -17.61
CA THR A 174 -0.75 -16.14 -17.33
C THR A 174 0.57 -16.20 -16.58
N ASP A 175 0.70 -17.17 -15.65
CA ASP A 175 1.87 -17.26 -14.78
C ASP A 175 3.15 -17.61 -15.54
N GLY A 176 4.14 -16.74 -15.40
CA GLY A 176 5.52 -16.86 -15.85
C GLY A 176 6.44 -15.99 -14.98
N GLU A 177 7.75 -16.22 -14.96
CA GLU A 177 8.67 -15.52 -14.03
C GLU A 177 8.65 -13.98 -14.17
N SER A 178 8.54 -13.45 -15.38
CA SER A 178 8.37 -12.01 -15.63
C SER A 178 7.00 -11.49 -15.14
N SER A 179 5.96 -12.32 -15.23
CA SER A 179 4.61 -11.97 -14.73
C SER A 179 4.56 -11.88 -13.21
N ALA A 180 5.34 -12.68 -12.47
CA ALA A 180 5.35 -12.60 -11.00
C ALA A 180 5.86 -11.25 -10.49
N LYS A 181 6.94 -10.72 -11.11
CA LYS A 181 7.44 -9.39 -10.80
C LYS A 181 6.43 -8.31 -11.16
N LEU A 182 5.80 -8.40 -12.33
CA LEU A 182 4.74 -7.47 -12.74
C LEU A 182 3.59 -7.42 -11.73
N LYS A 183 3.07 -8.59 -11.32
CA LYS A 183 1.99 -8.69 -10.33
C LYS A 183 2.40 -8.16 -8.95
N LEU A 184 3.65 -8.34 -8.54
CA LEU A 184 4.19 -7.73 -7.32
C LEU A 184 4.16 -6.20 -7.39
N HIS A 185 4.72 -5.60 -8.45
CA HIS A 185 4.69 -4.14 -8.63
C HIS A 185 3.26 -3.61 -8.71
N ALA A 186 2.39 -4.27 -9.49
CA ALA A 186 0.98 -3.94 -9.59
C ALA A 186 0.27 -4.02 -8.23
N SER A 187 0.61 -4.97 -7.37
CA SER A 187 0.04 -5.08 -6.01
C SER A 187 0.33 -3.85 -5.16
N HIS A 188 1.54 -3.30 -5.25
CA HIS A 188 1.93 -2.12 -4.50
C HIS A 188 1.39 -0.82 -5.09
N VAL A 189 1.30 -0.74 -6.42
CA VAL A 189 0.61 0.37 -7.09
C VAL A 189 -0.86 0.36 -6.70
N LEU A 190 -1.53 -0.79 -6.79
CA LEU A 190 -2.94 -0.97 -6.40
C LEU A 190 -3.19 -0.60 -4.93
N LYS A 191 -2.30 -1.01 -4.02
CA LYS A 191 -2.35 -0.59 -2.63
C LYS A 191 -2.33 0.94 -2.49
N SER A 192 -1.51 1.62 -3.29
CA SER A 192 -1.40 3.07 -3.27
C SER A 192 -2.64 3.73 -3.87
N VAL A 193 -3.23 3.14 -4.93
CA VAL A 193 -4.56 3.50 -5.49
C VAL A 193 -5.62 3.46 -4.41
N VAL A 194 -5.84 2.31 -3.81
CA VAL A 194 -6.90 2.16 -2.82
C VAL A 194 -6.70 3.06 -1.59
N LYS A 195 -5.46 3.42 -1.25
CA LYS A 195 -5.17 4.33 -0.14
C LYS A 195 -5.53 5.80 -0.45
N ASN A 196 -5.37 6.23 -1.70
CA ASN A 196 -5.47 7.63 -2.10
C ASN A 196 -6.71 7.95 -2.96
N SER A 197 -7.40 6.94 -3.48
CA SER A 197 -8.58 7.08 -4.33
C SER A 197 -9.80 7.64 -3.60
N ASN A 198 -10.71 8.21 -4.39
CA ASN A 198 -12.00 8.71 -3.93
C ASN A 198 -12.85 7.56 -3.34
N PRO A 199 -13.47 7.73 -2.14
CA PRO A 199 -14.35 6.72 -1.54
C PRO A 199 -15.47 6.21 -2.46
N ARG A 200 -15.95 7.03 -3.41
CA ARG A 200 -17.00 6.64 -4.37
C ARG A 200 -16.57 5.50 -5.30
N LEU A 201 -15.31 5.50 -5.74
CA LEU A 201 -14.75 4.41 -6.54
C LEU A 201 -14.71 3.12 -5.70
N LEU A 202 -14.23 3.25 -4.46
CA LEU A 202 -14.08 2.12 -3.55
C LEU A 202 -15.42 1.53 -3.12
N GLU A 203 -16.52 2.28 -3.17
CA GLU A 203 -17.88 1.78 -2.93
C GLU A 203 -18.45 0.88 -4.03
N ARG A 204 -17.83 0.88 -5.22
CA ARG A 204 -18.38 0.29 -6.45
C ARG A 204 -17.51 -0.81 -7.06
N LEU A 205 -16.60 -1.39 -6.28
CA LEU A 205 -15.74 -2.48 -6.74
C LEU A 205 -16.57 -3.72 -7.09
N LYS A 206 -16.28 -4.32 -8.25
CA LYS A 206 -17.02 -5.46 -8.82
C LYS A 206 -16.47 -6.80 -8.30
N PRO A 207 -17.26 -7.90 -8.27
CA PRO A 207 -16.78 -9.22 -7.88
C PRO A 207 -15.53 -9.69 -8.64
N ASP A 208 -15.41 -9.37 -9.94
CA ASP A 208 -14.27 -9.77 -10.77
C ASP A 208 -12.94 -9.18 -10.28
N PHE A 209 -12.95 -7.95 -9.75
CA PHE A 209 -11.79 -7.32 -9.13
C PHE A 209 -11.26 -8.19 -7.97
N PHE A 210 -12.17 -8.63 -7.09
CA PHE A 210 -11.83 -9.46 -5.94
C PHE A 210 -11.41 -10.87 -6.36
N ARG A 211 -12.03 -11.44 -7.40
CA ARG A 211 -11.70 -12.76 -7.94
C ARG A 211 -10.29 -12.80 -8.51
N ASN A 212 -9.91 -11.79 -9.30
CA ASN A 212 -8.58 -11.70 -9.89
C ASN A 212 -7.49 -11.61 -8.81
N ILE A 213 -7.68 -10.74 -7.82
CA ILE A 213 -6.76 -10.61 -6.69
C ILE A 213 -6.72 -11.91 -5.88
N GLY A 214 -7.88 -12.46 -5.51
CA GLY A 214 -8.01 -13.68 -4.72
C GLY A 214 -7.31 -14.89 -5.34
N SER A 215 -7.42 -15.04 -6.66
CA SER A 215 -6.72 -16.08 -7.41
C SER A 215 -5.19 -15.95 -7.29
N TYR A 216 -4.66 -14.72 -7.38
CA TYR A 216 -3.24 -14.47 -7.25
C TYR A 216 -2.75 -14.70 -5.81
N LEU A 217 -3.54 -14.37 -4.79
CA LEU A 217 -3.17 -14.63 -3.39
C LEU A 217 -2.83 -16.09 -3.11
N ARG A 218 -3.49 -17.04 -3.80
CA ARG A 218 -3.28 -18.47 -3.60
C ARG A 218 -1.86 -18.92 -3.96
N GLY A 219 -1.25 -18.35 -4.99
CA GLY A 219 0.07 -18.73 -5.50
C GLY A 219 1.17 -17.69 -5.28
N GLY A 220 0.81 -16.46 -4.90
CA GLY A 220 1.75 -15.36 -4.78
C GLY A 220 2.52 -15.33 -3.47
N ASP A 221 3.80 -14.97 -3.56
CA ASP A 221 4.60 -14.50 -2.43
C ASP A 221 4.36 -12.99 -2.21
N ASN A 222 4.58 -12.49 -0.98
CA ASN A 222 4.47 -11.06 -0.63
C ASN A 222 3.08 -10.43 -0.83
N ILE A 223 2.02 -11.14 -0.44
CA ILE A 223 0.62 -10.73 -0.63
C ILE A 223 0.12 -9.61 0.31
N ASN A 224 0.96 -9.11 1.21
CA ASN A 224 0.58 -8.13 2.24
C ASN A 224 -0.02 -6.83 1.65
N ALA A 225 0.39 -6.43 0.44
CA ALA A 225 -0.15 -5.25 -0.21
C ALA A 225 -1.62 -5.45 -0.64
N LEU A 226 -1.96 -6.63 -1.16
CA LEU A 226 -3.29 -6.97 -1.60
C LEU A 226 -4.23 -7.28 -0.43
N LEU A 227 -3.73 -7.89 0.64
CA LEU A 227 -4.51 -8.05 1.86
C LEU A 227 -4.88 -6.70 2.50
N TYR A 228 -4.02 -5.69 2.37
CA TYR A 228 -4.36 -4.32 2.75
C TYR A 228 -5.48 -3.75 1.87
N VAL A 229 -5.41 -3.96 0.55
CA VAL A 229 -6.49 -3.58 -0.38
C VAL A 229 -7.82 -4.20 0.03
N PHE A 230 -7.83 -5.49 0.38
CA PHE A 230 -9.03 -6.17 0.90
C PHE A 230 -9.51 -5.59 2.23
N SER A 231 -8.59 -5.29 3.16
CA SER A 231 -8.94 -4.69 4.44
C SER A 231 -9.59 -3.31 4.28
N GLU A 232 -9.13 -2.51 3.31
CA GLU A 232 -9.76 -1.24 2.98
C GLU A 232 -11.12 -1.45 2.32
N ALA A 233 -11.19 -2.29 1.29
CA ALA A 233 -12.43 -2.61 0.59
C ALA A 233 -13.53 -3.15 1.54
N CYS A 234 -13.17 -3.86 2.61
CA CYS A 234 -14.14 -4.38 3.59
C CYS A 234 -14.91 -3.31 4.39
N LYS A 235 -14.46 -2.05 4.39
CA LYS A 235 -15.16 -0.95 5.08
C LYS A 235 -16.56 -0.73 4.49
N TRP A 236 -16.74 -1.02 3.20
CA TRP A 236 -18.01 -0.88 2.49
C TRP A 236 -18.79 -2.20 2.45
N GLY A 237 -20.07 -2.17 2.84
CA GLY A 237 -20.90 -3.37 2.93
C GLY A 237 -21.12 -4.08 1.59
N ARG A 238 -21.28 -3.32 0.50
CA ARG A 238 -21.42 -3.85 -0.86
C ARG A 238 -20.19 -4.66 -1.29
N ASN A 239 -19.00 -4.19 -0.96
CA ASN A 239 -17.75 -4.90 -1.25
C ASN A 239 -17.66 -6.21 -0.47
N ARG A 240 -18.11 -6.26 0.79
CA ARG A 240 -18.13 -7.51 1.55
C ARG A 240 -18.96 -8.57 0.83
N ALA A 241 -20.14 -8.22 0.32
CA ALA A 241 -20.97 -9.13 -0.46
C ALA A 241 -20.26 -9.57 -1.76
N ALA A 242 -19.68 -8.62 -2.51
CA ALA A 242 -18.94 -8.92 -3.74
C ALA A 242 -17.70 -9.80 -3.50
N MET A 243 -16.99 -9.60 -2.39
CA MET A 243 -15.85 -10.43 -1.99
C MET A 243 -16.26 -11.86 -1.66
N VAL A 244 -17.38 -12.03 -0.95
CA VAL A 244 -17.92 -13.36 -0.65
C VAL A 244 -18.40 -14.04 -1.94
N GLU A 245 -19.12 -13.33 -2.82
CA GLU A 245 -19.51 -13.85 -4.14
C GLU A 245 -18.29 -14.29 -4.96
N ALA A 246 -17.19 -13.53 -4.89
CA ALA A 246 -15.94 -13.84 -5.59
C ALA A 246 -15.14 -15.02 -4.99
N GLY A 247 -15.53 -15.57 -3.83
CA GLY A 247 -14.82 -16.70 -3.22
C GLY A 247 -13.68 -16.31 -2.28
N VAL A 248 -13.56 -15.04 -1.89
CA VAL A 248 -12.38 -14.54 -1.17
C VAL A 248 -12.15 -15.24 0.18
N VAL A 249 -13.21 -15.63 0.90
CA VAL A 249 -13.03 -16.35 2.18
C VAL A 249 -12.31 -17.69 1.93
N PHE A 250 -12.66 -18.39 0.85
CA PHE A 250 -12.01 -19.64 0.46
C PHE A 250 -10.53 -19.40 0.14
N ASP A 251 -10.23 -18.36 -0.66
CA ASP A 251 -8.86 -18.00 -1.02
C ASP A 251 -7.99 -17.75 0.22
N LEU A 252 -8.53 -17.03 1.19
CA LEU A 252 -7.83 -16.67 2.42
C LEU A 252 -7.56 -17.88 3.33
N VAL A 253 -8.47 -18.86 3.37
CA VAL A 253 -8.24 -20.12 4.09
C VAL A 253 -7.12 -20.91 3.42
N GLU A 254 -7.13 -21.01 2.09
CA GLU A 254 -6.11 -21.68 1.30
C GLU A 254 -4.72 -21.02 1.45
N VAL A 255 -4.67 -19.69 1.50
CA VAL A 255 -3.45 -18.92 1.80
C VAL A 255 -2.84 -19.34 3.15
N GLU A 256 -3.67 -19.52 4.17
CA GLU A 256 -3.20 -19.94 5.50
C GLU A 256 -2.80 -21.41 5.56
N LEU A 257 -3.42 -22.28 4.76
CA LEU A 257 -3.09 -23.70 4.68
C LEU A 257 -1.72 -23.96 4.03
N ARG A 258 -1.41 -23.25 2.94
CA ARG A 258 -0.14 -23.41 2.22
C ARG A 258 1.08 -23.09 3.07
N ARG A 259 0.93 -22.24 4.09
CA ARG A 259 2.05 -21.86 4.96
C ARG A 259 2.46 -23.02 5.86
N SER A 260 3.72 -23.42 5.72
CA SER A 260 4.32 -24.55 6.44
C SER A 260 4.05 -24.48 7.95
N PRO A 261 3.66 -25.60 8.60
CA PRO A 261 3.55 -25.69 10.05
C PRO A 261 4.87 -25.50 10.79
N ALA A 262 6.00 -25.76 10.13
CA ALA A 262 7.33 -25.72 10.74
C ALA A 262 7.99 -24.32 10.66
N ALA A 263 7.50 -23.46 9.77
CA ALA A 263 7.99 -22.08 9.69
C ALA A 263 7.30 -21.20 10.73
N ALA A 264 8.03 -20.23 11.29
CA ALA A 264 7.42 -19.21 12.14
C ALA A 264 6.30 -18.51 11.34
N PRO A 265 5.12 -18.28 11.95
CA PRO A 265 4.02 -17.64 11.25
C PRO A 265 4.44 -16.23 10.83
N GLU A 266 4.21 -15.88 9.56
CA GLU A 266 4.33 -14.50 9.11
C GLU A 266 3.22 -13.68 9.79
N LYS A 267 3.60 -13.02 10.90
CA LYS A 267 2.66 -12.41 11.85
C LYS A 267 1.71 -11.43 11.16
N ARG A 268 2.28 -10.49 10.40
CA ARG A 268 1.55 -9.44 9.70
C ARG A 268 0.52 -10.02 8.72
N THR A 269 0.89 -11.03 7.96
CA THR A 269 0.02 -11.60 6.94
C THR A 269 -1.13 -12.35 7.58
N THR A 270 -0.85 -13.12 8.63
CA THR A 270 -1.89 -13.85 9.36
C THR A 270 -2.87 -12.88 10.04
N GLU A 271 -2.38 -11.78 10.62
CA GLU A 271 -3.23 -10.71 11.16
C GLU A 271 -4.15 -10.11 10.10
N LEU A 272 -3.62 -9.80 8.92
CA LEU A 272 -4.41 -9.24 7.82
C LEU A 272 -5.43 -10.26 7.29
N VAL A 273 -5.05 -11.52 7.09
CA VAL A 273 -5.96 -12.58 6.65
C VAL A 273 -7.12 -12.75 7.64
N LEU A 274 -6.82 -12.94 8.92
CA LEU A 274 -7.86 -13.09 9.94
C LEU A 274 -8.70 -11.81 10.10
N GLY A 275 -8.10 -10.63 9.91
CA GLY A 275 -8.80 -9.36 9.87
C GLY A 275 -9.86 -9.30 8.77
N VAL A 276 -9.49 -9.70 7.54
CA VAL A 276 -10.42 -9.73 6.40
C VAL A 276 -11.49 -10.82 6.61
N ILE A 277 -11.12 -12.04 7.00
CA ILE A 277 -12.10 -13.12 7.28
C ILE A 277 -13.11 -12.66 8.34
N HIS A 278 -12.65 -12.00 9.41
CA HIS A 278 -13.54 -11.44 10.44
C HIS A 278 -14.56 -10.45 9.87
N GLN A 279 -14.12 -9.51 9.02
CA GLN A 279 -15.03 -8.57 8.37
C GLN A 279 -16.03 -9.28 7.45
N LEU A 280 -15.60 -10.27 6.67
CA LEU A 280 -16.49 -11.03 5.80
C LEU A 280 -17.50 -11.89 6.59
N CYS A 281 -17.10 -12.44 7.75
CA CYS A 281 -17.98 -13.18 8.64
C CYS A 281 -19.07 -12.32 9.33
N SER A 282 -19.02 -10.99 9.18
CA SER A 282 -20.11 -10.11 9.64
C SER A 282 -21.43 -10.36 8.90
N CYS A 283 -21.38 -10.87 7.66
CA CYS A 283 -22.55 -11.29 6.88
C CYS A 283 -22.78 -12.81 6.94
N ALA A 284 -24.00 -13.26 6.64
CA ALA A 284 -24.37 -14.67 6.73
C ALA A 284 -23.67 -15.52 5.65
N GLU A 285 -23.57 -14.97 4.45
CA GLU A 285 -22.93 -15.57 3.28
C GLU A 285 -21.44 -15.80 3.53
N GLY A 286 -20.76 -14.83 4.16
CA GLY A 286 -19.35 -14.97 4.50
C GLY A 286 -19.10 -16.07 5.54
N ARG A 287 -19.99 -16.22 6.53
CA ARG A 287 -19.93 -17.35 7.46
C ARG A 287 -20.21 -18.68 6.77
N ALA A 288 -21.22 -18.73 5.90
CA ALA A 288 -21.53 -19.93 5.13
C ALA A 288 -20.35 -20.36 4.25
N GLN A 289 -19.66 -19.42 3.60
CA GLN A 289 -18.48 -19.71 2.80
C GLN A 289 -17.27 -20.17 3.63
N LEU A 290 -17.07 -19.61 4.83
CA LEU A 290 -16.03 -20.11 5.74
C LEU A 290 -16.31 -21.56 6.15
N LEU A 291 -17.57 -21.87 6.46
CA LEU A 291 -18.01 -23.19 6.91
C LEU A 291 -18.12 -24.23 5.77
N SER A 292 -18.25 -23.81 4.52
CA SER A 292 -18.20 -24.73 3.37
C SER A 292 -16.79 -25.20 3.04
N HIS A 293 -15.77 -24.49 3.51
CA HIS A 293 -14.38 -24.90 3.39
C HIS A 293 -14.01 -25.92 4.47
N ALA A 294 -13.56 -27.13 4.07
CA ALA A 294 -13.29 -28.25 5.00
C ALA A 294 -12.27 -27.92 6.12
N ALA A 295 -11.37 -26.97 5.88
CA ALA A 295 -10.41 -26.48 6.88
C ALA A 295 -10.75 -25.11 7.50
N GLY A 296 -11.91 -24.51 7.23
CA GLY A 296 -12.22 -23.14 7.63
C GLY A 296 -12.12 -22.90 9.13
N VAL A 297 -12.84 -23.71 9.93
CA VAL A 297 -12.79 -23.64 11.40
C VAL A 297 -11.42 -24.05 11.94
N ALA A 298 -10.81 -25.06 11.32
CA ALA A 298 -9.50 -25.57 11.72
C ALA A 298 -8.40 -24.52 11.59
N VAL A 299 -8.35 -23.77 10.48
CA VAL A 299 -7.35 -22.72 10.24
C VAL A 299 -7.48 -21.60 11.27
N VAL A 300 -8.69 -21.10 11.50
CA VAL A 300 -8.94 -20.03 12.49
C VAL A 300 -8.53 -20.49 13.88
N THR A 301 -8.95 -21.70 14.27
CA THR A 301 -8.62 -22.31 15.58
C THR A 301 -7.12 -22.51 15.74
N ARG A 302 -6.43 -22.99 14.70
CA ARG A 302 -5.00 -23.29 14.72
C ARG A 302 -4.16 -22.04 14.99
N ARG A 303 -4.56 -20.88 14.48
CA ARG A 303 -3.83 -19.60 14.63
C ARG A 303 -4.01 -18.94 15.99
N MET A 304 -5.06 -19.28 16.74
CA MET A 304 -5.30 -18.77 18.09
C MET A 304 -4.13 -19.06 19.05
N LEU A 305 -3.69 -18.01 19.73
CA LEU A 305 -2.62 -17.94 20.72
C LEU A 305 -1.23 -18.33 20.17
N LYS A 306 -1.04 -18.31 18.85
CA LYS A 306 0.22 -18.73 18.21
C LYS A 306 0.91 -17.63 17.40
N VAL A 307 0.24 -16.51 17.13
CA VAL A 307 0.71 -15.50 16.17
C VAL A 307 0.94 -14.16 16.85
N SER A 308 -0.13 -13.51 17.30
CA SER A 308 -0.10 -12.20 17.95
C SER A 308 -1.43 -11.90 18.67
N PRO A 309 -1.45 -10.94 19.61
CA PRO A 309 -2.69 -10.53 20.27
C PRO A 309 -3.78 -10.04 19.29
N ALA A 310 -3.39 -9.36 18.21
CA ALA A 310 -4.32 -8.89 17.18
C ALA A 310 -4.93 -10.07 16.39
N ALA A 311 -4.13 -11.08 16.06
CA ALA A 311 -4.63 -12.29 15.41
C ALA A 311 -5.58 -13.07 16.36
N ASP A 312 -5.26 -13.14 17.64
CA ASP A 312 -6.08 -13.83 18.65
C ASP A 312 -7.45 -13.16 18.81
N GLU A 313 -7.47 -11.82 18.86
CA GLU A 313 -8.71 -11.04 18.88
C GLU A 313 -9.59 -11.37 17.67
N ARG A 314 -9.02 -11.31 16.46
CA ARG A 314 -9.77 -11.62 15.23
C ARG A 314 -10.26 -13.05 15.20
N ALA A 315 -9.44 -14.02 15.58
CA ALA A 315 -9.81 -15.42 15.58
C ALA A 315 -10.95 -15.71 16.58
N VAL A 316 -10.89 -15.18 17.80
CA VAL A 316 -11.95 -15.36 18.81
C VAL A 316 -13.24 -14.71 18.34
N MET A 317 -13.17 -13.54 17.72
CA MET A 317 -14.35 -12.87 17.15
C MET A 317 -14.98 -13.65 15.99
N ILE A 318 -14.18 -14.26 15.11
CA ILE A 318 -14.69 -15.15 14.06
C ILE A 318 -15.43 -16.34 14.68
N VAL A 319 -14.80 -17.03 15.64
CA VAL A 319 -15.43 -18.19 16.31
C VAL A 319 -16.69 -17.77 17.07
N TRP A 320 -16.70 -16.58 17.68
CA TRP A 320 -17.90 -16.03 18.33
C TRP A 320 -19.03 -15.79 17.32
N LEU A 321 -18.76 -15.17 16.17
CA LEU A 321 -19.76 -14.93 15.13
C LEU A 321 -20.37 -16.24 14.61
N ILE A 322 -19.54 -17.26 14.37
CA ILE A 322 -20.00 -18.59 13.96
C ILE A 322 -20.84 -19.23 15.07
N SER A 323 -20.34 -19.22 16.31
CA SER A 323 -21.00 -19.84 17.47
C SER A 323 -22.35 -19.20 17.80
N LYS A 324 -22.50 -17.90 17.51
CA LYS A 324 -23.72 -17.15 17.77
C LYS A 324 -24.74 -17.23 16.64
N HIS A 325 -24.29 -17.25 15.39
CA HIS A 325 -25.18 -17.06 14.24
C HIS A 325 -25.21 -18.24 13.25
N SER A 326 -24.35 -19.25 13.43
CA SER A 326 -24.19 -20.37 12.49
C SER A 326 -23.88 -21.69 13.21
N ALA A 327 -24.23 -21.83 14.49
CA ALA A 327 -23.96 -23.00 15.30
C ALA A 327 -24.96 -24.15 15.04
N THR A 328 -24.83 -24.79 13.88
CA THR A 328 -25.50 -26.08 13.63
C THR A 328 -24.79 -27.19 14.41
N SER A 329 -25.47 -28.31 14.64
CA SER A 329 -24.87 -29.46 15.34
C SER A 329 -23.56 -29.91 14.69
N GLY A 330 -23.49 -29.94 13.35
CA GLY A 330 -22.27 -30.28 12.61
C GLY A 330 -21.11 -29.32 12.89
N VAL A 331 -21.37 -28.01 12.91
CA VAL A 331 -20.36 -26.98 13.18
C VAL A 331 -19.83 -27.07 14.61
N VAL A 332 -20.71 -27.28 15.59
CA VAL A 332 -20.32 -27.42 17.02
C VAL A 332 -19.48 -28.68 17.24
N THR A 333 -19.81 -29.77 16.55
CA THR A 333 -19.00 -31.00 16.55
C THR A 333 -17.66 -30.80 15.84
N GLU A 334 -17.61 -30.07 14.73
CA GLU A 334 -16.36 -29.74 14.05
C GLU A 334 -15.44 -28.92 14.95
N MET A 335 -15.96 -27.87 15.60
CA MET A 335 -15.22 -27.06 16.57
C MET A 335 -14.59 -27.91 17.68
N LEU A 336 -15.30 -28.93 18.16
CA LEU A 336 -14.75 -29.89 19.12
C LEU A 336 -13.59 -30.68 18.51
N ARG A 337 -13.77 -31.26 17.30
CA ARG A 337 -12.77 -32.08 16.61
C ARG A 337 -11.48 -31.33 16.30
N VAL A 338 -11.57 -30.07 15.90
CA VAL A 338 -10.40 -29.25 15.54
C VAL A 338 -9.73 -28.58 16.75
N GLY A 339 -10.24 -28.83 17.97
CA GLY A 339 -9.65 -28.36 19.22
C GLY A 339 -10.01 -26.92 19.59
N THR A 340 -11.09 -26.36 19.05
CA THR A 340 -11.54 -24.99 19.37
C THR A 340 -11.85 -24.84 20.85
N VAL A 341 -12.45 -25.85 21.47
CA VAL A 341 -12.79 -25.85 22.90
C VAL A 341 -11.53 -25.69 23.77
N ALA A 342 -10.49 -26.48 23.49
CA ALA A 342 -9.20 -26.37 24.19
C ALA A 342 -8.59 -24.97 24.02
N LYS A 343 -8.66 -24.40 22.82
CA LYS A 343 -8.17 -23.04 22.54
C LYS A 343 -8.94 -21.97 23.29
N LEU A 344 -10.25 -22.07 23.40
CA LEU A 344 -11.07 -21.14 24.19
C LEU A 344 -10.74 -21.22 25.69
N CYS A 345 -10.53 -22.43 26.23
CA CYS A 345 -10.05 -22.60 27.60
C CYS A 345 -8.67 -21.94 27.81
N MET A 346 -7.75 -22.09 26.86
CA MET A 346 -6.45 -21.40 26.91
C MET A 346 -6.60 -19.88 26.86
N VAL A 347 -7.53 -19.32 26.06
CA VAL A 347 -7.80 -17.87 26.01
C VAL A 347 -8.25 -17.34 27.37
N MET A 348 -9.05 -18.11 28.12
CA MET A 348 -9.48 -17.74 29.48
C MET A 348 -8.29 -17.61 30.44
N GLN A 349 -7.29 -18.48 30.30
CA GLN A 349 -6.11 -18.56 31.16
C GLN A 349 -4.99 -17.60 30.71
N ALA A 350 -4.89 -17.31 29.42
CA ALA A 350 -3.88 -16.43 28.85
C ALA A 350 -4.08 -14.97 29.26
N ASN A 351 -3.05 -14.13 29.07
CA ASN A 351 -3.12 -12.69 29.29
C ASN A 351 -3.82 -11.96 28.11
N CYS A 352 -5.06 -12.36 27.82
CA CYS A 352 -5.91 -11.74 26.81
C CYS A 352 -6.80 -10.63 27.41
N GLY A 353 -7.27 -9.69 26.58
CA GLY A 353 -8.21 -8.66 27.00
C GLY A 353 -9.50 -9.24 27.61
N THR A 354 -10.05 -8.56 28.62
CA THR A 354 -11.24 -9.01 29.37
C THR A 354 -12.43 -9.32 28.46
N HIS A 355 -12.65 -8.48 27.45
CA HIS A 355 -13.73 -8.68 26.48
C HIS A 355 -13.59 -10.01 25.70
N LEU A 356 -12.36 -10.43 25.36
CA LEU A 356 -12.14 -11.71 24.66
C LEU A 356 -12.42 -12.90 25.56
N LYS A 357 -12.05 -12.79 26.84
CA LYS A 357 -12.36 -13.81 27.84
C LYS A 357 -13.87 -13.95 28.03
N GLU A 358 -14.60 -12.83 28.05
CA GLU A 358 -16.06 -12.87 28.11
C GLU A 358 -16.66 -13.56 26.88
N LYS A 359 -16.21 -13.23 25.67
CA LYS A 359 -16.66 -13.90 24.44
C LYS A 359 -16.36 -15.40 24.47
N ALA A 360 -15.15 -15.79 24.87
CA ALA A 360 -14.77 -17.20 24.99
C ALA A 360 -15.66 -17.94 26.01
N ARG A 361 -15.94 -17.29 27.15
CA ARG A 361 -16.83 -17.83 28.19
C ARG A 361 -18.26 -18.02 27.69
N ASP A 362 -18.79 -17.05 26.96
CA ASP A 362 -20.14 -17.12 26.41
C ASP A 362 -20.28 -18.28 25.42
N ILE A 363 -19.27 -18.50 24.56
CA ILE A 363 -19.23 -19.62 23.62
C ILE A 363 -19.22 -20.96 24.36
N LEU A 364 -18.35 -21.11 25.36
CA LEU A 364 -18.24 -22.32 26.18
C LEU A 364 -19.55 -22.64 26.92
N ARG A 365 -20.24 -21.62 27.44
CA ARG A 365 -21.53 -21.78 28.11
C ARG A 365 -22.64 -22.15 27.13
N ALA A 366 -22.70 -21.49 25.97
CA ALA A 366 -23.76 -21.71 24.98
C ALA A 366 -23.80 -23.15 24.45
N HIS A 367 -22.64 -23.79 24.32
CA HIS A 367 -22.48 -25.12 23.71
C HIS A 367 -22.01 -26.20 24.69
N CYS A 368 -22.15 -25.95 25.99
CA CYS A 368 -21.65 -26.84 27.05
C CYS A 368 -22.26 -28.25 27.00
N THR A 369 -23.50 -28.39 26.55
CA THR A 369 -24.21 -29.68 26.47
C THR A 369 -23.54 -30.65 25.50
N VAL A 370 -22.91 -30.14 24.44
CA VAL A 370 -22.19 -30.92 23.43
C VAL A 370 -20.73 -31.14 23.84
N TRP A 371 -20.14 -30.23 24.61
CA TRP A 371 -18.71 -30.25 24.95
C TRP A 371 -18.38 -30.77 26.35
N LYS A 372 -19.38 -31.05 27.20
CA LYS A 372 -19.23 -31.52 28.59
C LYS A 372 -18.38 -32.80 28.72
N ASP A 373 -18.39 -33.66 27.72
CA ASP A 373 -17.65 -34.93 27.70
C ASP A 373 -16.28 -34.78 27.01
N SER A 374 -15.92 -33.54 26.63
CA SER A 374 -14.61 -33.26 26.06
C SER A 374 -13.53 -33.38 27.13
N PRO A 375 -12.42 -34.10 26.85
CA PRO A 375 -11.29 -34.18 27.78
C PRO A 375 -10.64 -32.80 28.04
N CYS A 376 -10.97 -31.79 27.24
CA CYS A 376 -10.45 -30.42 27.36
C CYS A 376 -11.26 -29.53 28.31
N VAL A 377 -12.40 -30.01 28.83
CA VAL A 377 -13.28 -29.24 29.72
C VAL A 377 -13.41 -30.00 31.03
N GLU A 378 -12.60 -29.65 32.02
CA GLU A 378 -12.93 -30.08 33.39
C GLU A 378 -14.29 -29.46 33.75
N VAL A 379 -15.25 -30.28 34.19
CA VAL A 379 -16.60 -29.84 34.60
C VAL A 379 -16.52 -28.68 35.62
N ALA A 380 -15.47 -28.67 36.46
CA ALA A 380 -15.15 -27.59 37.39
C ALA A 380 -14.93 -26.21 36.71
N THR A 381 -14.45 -26.19 35.47
CA THR A 381 -14.24 -24.97 34.66
C THR A 381 -15.56 -24.40 34.15
N LEU A 382 -16.60 -25.23 34.00
CA LEU A 382 -17.94 -24.76 33.64
C LEU A 382 -18.73 -24.32 34.89
N THR A 383 -18.55 -25.01 36.02
CA THR A 383 -19.28 -24.76 37.28
C THR A 383 -18.65 -23.68 38.18
N ARG A 384 -17.35 -23.38 38.07
CA ARG A 384 -16.73 -22.27 38.83
C ARG A 384 -17.19 -20.87 38.39
N PHE A 385 -17.85 -20.75 37.24
CA PHE A 385 -18.30 -19.46 36.70
C PHE A 385 -19.83 -19.39 36.58
N THR A 386 -20.59 -20.31 37.18
CA THR A 386 -22.04 -20.11 37.39
C THR A 386 -22.23 -19.24 38.63
N ARG A 387 -22.04 -17.92 38.47
CA ARG A 387 -22.71 -16.86 39.23
C ARG A 387 -22.53 -15.54 38.51
#